data_AF-A0A239PAC5-F1
#
_entry.id   AF-A0A239PAC5-F1
#
_cell.length_a   1.000
_cell.length_b   1.000
_cell.length_c   1.000
_cell.angle_alpha   90.00
_cell.angle_beta   90.00
_cell.angle_gamma   90.00
#
_symmetry.space_group_name_H-M   'P 1'
#
loop_
_entity.id
_entity.type
_entity.pdbx_description
1 polymer ?
#
loop_
_entity_poly.entity_id
_entity_poly.type
_entity_poly.pdbx_seq_one_letter_code
_entity_poly.pdbx_strand_id
1 'polypeptide(L)'
;MSFPVVLQDSVNRFARSLEVPRRLVSLHPRTPGNAGNFSALPPAVVLGVISAFEGFVEDFLATALHQRGYGLGQIARRVSMNNPTVDEFFRRCANEFPGIGARLAAGPGVSVWNVPGVGRRPQIETVDLAELRRRADGWMQVRHCLAHGLVSGWRSEVWPGPLRGTATVSSVLRPRPGGRHAIGLIGAISCARIHLHGARLIADAVAAELDTDLSWTALPDFPLERSVVPGR
;
A
#
# COMPACT_ATOMS: atom_id res chain seq x y z
N MET A 1 19.65 27.17 -14.85
CA MET A 1 20.09 25.97 -14.11
C MET A 1 18.88 25.06 -13.98
N SER A 2 18.90 23.88 -14.61
CA SER A 2 17.88 22.86 -14.36
C SER A 2 18.33 22.08 -13.14
N PHE A 3 17.52 22.04 -12.08
CA PHE A 3 17.77 21.11 -10.99
C PHE A 3 17.61 19.69 -11.54
N PRO A 4 18.54 18.76 -11.27
CA PRO A 4 18.41 17.38 -11.73
C PRO A 4 17.19 16.75 -11.03
N VAL A 5 16.28 16.17 -11.81
CA VAL A 5 15.13 15.42 -11.28
C VAL A 5 15.59 13.98 -11.05
N VAL A 6 15.63 13.55 -9.78
CA VAL A 6 16.20 12.25 -9.37
C VAL A 6 15.09 11.36 -8.78
N LEU A 7 15.01 10.11 -9.23
CA LEU A 7 14.03 9.12 -8.74
C LEU A 7 14.05 8.95 -7.21
N GLN A 8 15.23 9.07 -6.61
CA GLN A 8 15.42 9.00 -5.16
C GLN A 8 14.59 10.05 -4.41
N ASP A 9 14.31 11.21 -5.00
CA ASP A 9 13.51 12.25 -4.35
C ASP A 9 12.06 11.80 -4.15
N SER A 10 11.51 11.04 -5.10
CA SER A 10 10.18 10.43 -4.95
C SER A 10 10.15 9.40 -3.84
N VAL A 11 11.20 8.58 -3.72
CA VAL A 11 11.36 7.61 -2.61
C VAL A 11 11.43 8.33 -1.26
N ASN A 12 12.20 9.42 -1.18
CA ASN A 12 12.34 10.21 0.03
C ASN A 12 11.01 10.89 0.45
N ARG A 13 10.25 11.43 -0.52
CA ARG A 13 8.91 12.00 -0.27
C ARG A 13 7.94 10.93 0.20
N PHE A 14 7.96 9.75 -0.42
CA PHE A 14 7.12 8.64 -0.01
C PHE A 14 7.41 8.18 1.43
N ALA A 15 8.70 8.02 1.77
CA ALA A 15 9.13 7.71 3.13
C ALA A 15 8.60 8.73 4.16
N ARG A 16 8.69 10.03 3.84
CA ARG A 16 8.17 11.11 4.69
C ARG A 16 6.65 11.03 4.85
N SER A 17 5.91 10.75 3.78
CA SER A 17 4.45 10.62 3.82
C SER A 17 3.98 9.43 4.67
N LEU A 18 4.78 8.38 4.78
CA LEU A 18 4.47 7.19 5.59
C LEU A 18 4.73 7.36 7.10
N GLU A 19 5.39 8.44 7.52
CA GLU A 19 5.71 8.68 8.94
C GLU A 19 4.45 8.84 9.79
N VAL A 20 3.42 9.53 9.29
CA VAL A 20 2.15 9.69 10.02
C VAL A 20 1.44 8.34 10.21
N PRO A 21 1.18 7.53 9.16
CA PRO A 21 0.65 6.18 9.33
C PRO A 21 1.49 5.33 10.30
N ARG A 22 2.81 5.43 10.23
CA ARG A 22 3.70 4.69 11.14
C ARG A 22 3.51 5.09 12.60
N ARG A 23 3.37 6.39 12.88
CA ARG A 23 3.11 6.90 14.23
C ARG A 23 1.73 6.48 14.75
N LEU A 24 0.70 6.53 13.90
CA LEU A 24 -0.63 6.02 14.25
C LEU A 24 -0.59 4.54 14.65
N VAL A 25 0.18 3.71 13.93
CA VAL A 25 0.38 2.30 14.31
C VAL A 25 1.04 2.16 15.69
N SER A 26 2.00 3.03 16.05
CA SER A 26 2.64 3.00 17.38
C SER A 26 1.75 3.49 18.52
N LEU A 27 0.72 4.31 18.24
CA LEU A 27 -0.23 4.75 19.26
C LEU A 27 -1.20 3.64 19.68
N HIS A 28 -1.39 2.62 18.84
CA HIS A 28 -2.31 1.53 19.15
C HIS A 28 -1.70 0.61 20.23
N PRO A 29 -2.43 0.27 21.33
CA PRO A 29 -1.89 -0.50 22.46
C PRO A 29 -1.50 -1.95 22.11
N ARG A 30 -2.00 -2.46 20.98
CA ARG A 30 -1.80 -3.83 20.47
C ARG A 30 -2.21 -4.93 21.48
N THR A 31 -3.08 -4.59 22.42
CA THR A 31 -3.63 -5.54 23.38
C THR A 31 -4.76 -6.36 22.75
N PRO A 32 -4.89 -7.65 23.07
CA PRO A 32 -6.07 -8.43 22.71
C PRO A 32 -7.35 -7.80 23.28
N GLY A 33 -8.46 -7.88 22.54
CA GLY A 33 -9.77 -7.42 23.00
C GLY A 33 -10.25 -6.12 22.35
N ASN A 34 -11.12 -5.39 23.06
CA ASN A 34 -11.70 -4.13 22.60
C ASN A 34 -10.67 -3.01 22.74
N ALA A 35 -10.28 -2.40 21.62
CA ALA A 35 -9.33 -1.29 21.61
C ALA A 35 -9.99 0.07 21.92
N GLY A 36 -11.31 0.13 22.17
CA GLY A 36 -12.02 1.36 22.48
C GLY A 36 -11.82 2.41 21.38
N ASN A 37 -11.43 3.63 21.75
CA ASN A 37 -11.19 4.72 20.81
C ASN A 37 -10.00 4.45 19.88
N PHE A 38 -9.05 3.58 20.26
CA PHE A 38 -7.93 3.21 19.38
C PHE A 38 -8.38 2.44 18.14
N SER A 39 -9.62 1.93 18.10
CA SER A 39 -10.21 1.35 16.89
C SER A 39 -10.42 2.36 15.74
N ALA A 40 -10.27 3.66 15.98
CA ALA A 40 -10.22 4.66 14.92
C ALA A 40 -8.86 4.74 14.19
N LEU A 41 -7.78 4.17 14.77
CA LEU A 41 -6.45 4.22 14.17
C LEU A 41 -6.31 3.37 12.90
N PRO A 42 -6.80 2.11 12.84
CA PRO A 42 -6.67 1.28 11.63
C PRO A 42 -7.21 1.91 10.33
N PRO A 43 -8.44 2.47 10.26
CA PRO A 43 -8.89 3.12 9.03
C PRO A 43 -8.05 4.35 8.67
N ALA A 44 -7.59 5.14 9.67
CA ALA A 44 -6.70 6.28 9.42
C ALA A 44 -5.33 5.86 8.86
N VAL A 45 -4.77 4.76 9.36
CA VAL A 45 -3.53 4.16 8.82
C VAL A 45 -3.73 3.73 7.37
N VAL A 46 -4.83 3.03 7.06
CA VAL A 46 -5.14 2.58 5.69
C VAL A 46 -5.25 3.77 4.73
N LEU A 47 -6.02 4.80 5.09
CA LEU A 47 -6.17 6.01 4.27
C LEU A 47 -4.82 6.72 4.05
N GLY A 48 -4.01 6.87 5.11
CA GLY A 48 -2.72 7.55 5.01
C GLY A 48 -1.69 6.77 4.18
N VAL A 49 -1.64 5.45 4.31
CA VAL A 49 -0.77 4.58 3.48
C VAL A 49 -1.14 4.68 2.01
N ILE A 50 -2.43 4.53 1.69
CA ILE A 50 -2.88 4.51 0.30
C ILE A 50 -2.69 5.90 -0.33
N SER A 51 -3.00 6.97 0.40
CA SER A 51 -2.74 8.34 -0.08
C SER A 51 -1.24 8.59 -0.32
N ALA A 52 -0.36 8.10 0.56
CA ALA A 52 1.08 8.18 0.35
C ALA A 52 1.53 7.42 -0.91
N PHE A 53 0.94 6.23 -1.14
CA PHE A 53 1.21 5.43 -2.34
C PHE A 53 0.72 6.11 -3.61
N GLU A 54 -0.51 6.65 -3.62
CA GLU A 54 -1.09 7.39 -4.75
C GLU A 54 -0.15 8.53 -5.19
N GLY A 55 0.29 9.36 -4.24
CA GLY A 55 1.23 10.46 -4.53
C GLY A 55 2.61 9.98 -4.98
N PHE A 56 3.12 8.86 -4.43
CA PHE A 56 4.39 8.28 -4.86
C PHE A 56 4.34 7.81 -6.31
N VAL A 57 3.29 7.09 -6.70
CA VAL A 57 3.15 6.52 -8.05
C VAL A 57 3.16 7.61 -9.11
N GLU A 58 2.44 8.71 -8.88
CA GLU A 58 2.38 9.82 -9.82
C GLU A 58 3.75 10.52 -9.95
N ASP A 59 4.35 10.88 -8.82
CA ASP A 59 5.63 11.59 -8.77
C ASP A 59 6.79 10.75 -9.31
N PHE A 60 6.84 9.46 -8.95
CA PHE A 60 7.87 8.54 -9.41
C PHE A 60 7.76 8.28 -10.92
N LEU A 61 6.55 7.97 -11.43
CA LEU A 61 6.36 7.74 -12.86
C LEU A 61 6.66 9.01 -13.67
N ALA A 62 6.27 10.19 -13.19
CA ALA A 62 6.61 11.46 -13.82
C ALA A 62 8.13 11.66 -13.92
N THR A 63 8.84 11.40 -12.83
CA THR A 63 10.30 11.50 -12.77
C THR A 63 10.98 10.48 -13.69
N ALA A 64 10.53 9.23 -13.68
CA ALA A 64 11.08 8.18 -14.54
C ALA A 64 10.90 8.49 -16.04
N LEU A 65 9.72 8.98 -16.43
CA LEU A 65 9.45 9.40 -17.79
C LEU A 65 10.29 10.63 -18.18
N HIS A 66 10.48 11.58 -17.26
CA HIS A 66 11.36 12.71 -17.51
C HIS A 66 12.80 12.26 -17.77
N GLN A 67 13.33 11.31 -17.00
CA GLN A 67 14.66 10.74 -17.21
C GLN A 67 14.77 9.97 -18.54
N ARG A 68 13.68 9.39 -19.05
CA ARG A 68 13.61 8.82 -20.41
C ARG A 68 13.52 9.88 -21.53
N GLY A 69 13.53 11.18 -21.20
CA GLY A 69 13.50 12.27 -22.17
C GLY A 69 12.09 12.67 -22.63
N TYR A 70 11.03 12.22 -21.95
CA TYR A 70 9.67 12.65 -22.29
C TYR A 70 9.46 14.13 -21.96
N GLY A 71 8.76 14.84 -22.84
CA GLY A 71 8.33 16.22 -22.59
C GLY A 71 7.14 16.30 -21.61
N LEU A 72 6.97 17.44 -20.94
CA LEU A 72 5.94 17.64 -19.90
C LEU A 72 4.52 17.27 -20.36
N GLY A 73 4.13 17.61 -21.59
CA GLY A 73 2.82 17.26 -22.14
C GLY A 73 2.65 15.75 -22.42
N GLN A 74 3.73 15.01 -22.65
CA GLN A 74 3.67 13.56 -22.76
C GLN A 74 3.60 12.89 -21.38
N ILE A 75 4.29 13.46 -20.39
CA ILE A 75 4.27 13.03 -18.99
C ILE A 75 2.86 13.21 -18.40
N ALA A 76 2.28 14.40 -18.50
CA ALA A 76 0.95 14.70 -17.97
C ALA A 76 -0.12 13.72 -18.47
N ARG A 77 -0.06 13.33 -19.75
CA ARG A 77 -0.98 12.35 -20.36
C ARG A 77 -0.79 10.92 -19.82
N ARG A 78 0.40 10.57 -19.34
CA ARG A 78 0.72 9.21 -18.84
C ARG A 78 0.49 9.06 -17.33
N VAL A 79 0.72 10.15 -16.60
CA VAL A 79 0.74 10.17 -15.13
C VAL A 79 -0.63 10.47 -14.52
N SER A 80 -1.54 11.12 -15.24
CA SER A 80 -2.89 11.41 -14.71
C SER A 80 -3.65 10.12 -14.37
N MET A 81 -3.70 9.80 -13.07
CA MET A 81 -4.28 8.57 -12.53
C MET A 81 -5.30 8.90 -11.44
N ASN A 82 -6.41 8.17 -11.40
CA ASN A 82 -7.41 8.30 -10.34
C ASN A 82 -7.33 7.06 -9.44
N ASN A 83 -6.83 7.24 -8.22
CA ASN A 83 -6.66 6.17 -7.22
C ASN A 83 -5.86 4.96 -7.77
N PRO A 84 -4.61 5.15 -8.25
CA PRO A 84 -3.83 4.05 -8.81
C PRO A 84 -3.63 2.92 -7.80
N THR A 85 -3.83 1.68 -8.24
CA THR A 85 -3.48 0.48 -7.47
C THR A 85 -2.07 0.02 -7.82
N VAL A 86 -1.53 -0.93 -7.05
CA VAL A 86 -0.23 -1.57 -7.39
C VAL A 86 -0.28 -2.21 -8.77
N ASP A 87 -1.42 -2.76 -9.17
CA ASP A 87 -1.64 -3.32 -10.51
C ASP A 87 -1.55 -2.26 -11.61
N GLU A 88 -2.23 -1.13 -11.43
CA GLU A 88 -2.19 -0.01 -12.38
C GLU A 88 -0.77 0.56 -12.47
N PHE A 89 -0.09 0.75 -11.35
CA PHE A 89 1.31 1.21 -11.35
C PHE A 89 2.22 0.26 -12.13
N PHE A 90 2.09 -1.05 -11.89
CA PHE A 90 2.83 -2.06 -12.66
C PHE A 90 2.54 -1.96 -14.15
N ARG A 91 1.26 -1.94 -14.57
CA ARG A 91 0.89 -1.88 -15.99
C ARG A 91 1.41 -0.62 -16.66
N ARG A 92 1.32 0.52 -15.99
CA ARG A 92 1.84 1.82 -16.49
C ARG A 92 3.35 1.76 -16.69
N CYS A 93 4.08 1.28 -15.68
CA CYS A 93 5.52 1.13 -15.77
C CYS A 93 5.89 0.10 -16.85
N ALA A 94 5.23 -1.05 -16.93
CA ALA A 94 5.57 -2.08 -17.92
C ALA A 94 5.37 -1.62 -19.38
N ASN A 95 4.40 -0.74 -19.62
CA ASN A 95 4.20 -0.13 -20.94
C ASN A 95 5.34 0.82 -21.31
N GLU A 96 5.91 1.51 -20.33
CA GLU A 96 6.95 2.52 -20.53
C GLU A 96 8.36 1.98 -20.24
N PHE A 97 8.49 0.78 -19.68
CA PHE A 97 9.73 0.12 -19.26
C PHE A 97 9.56 -1.40 -19.49
N PRO A 98 9.70 -1.89 -20.74
CA PRO A 98 9.29 -3.25 -21.12
C PRO A 98 10.05 -4.38 -20.43
N GLY A 99 11.25 -4.13 -19.90
CA GLY A 99 12.08 -5.14 -19.24
C GLY A 99 11.70 -5.42 -17.77
N ILE A 100 10.80 -4.63 -17.15
CA ILE A 100 10.51 -4.78 -15.72
C ILE A 100 9.72 -6.05 -15.43
N GLY A 101 8.94 -6.54 -16.40
CA GLY A 101 8.08 -7.71 -16.22
C GLY A 101 8.86 -8.96 -15.80
N ALA A 102 9.99 -9.23 -16.47
CA ALA A 102 10.86 -10.35 -16.14
C ALA A 102 11.51 -10.18 -14.75
N ARG A 103 11.93 -8.95 -14.39
CA ARG A 103 12.52 -8.65 -13.08
C ARG A 103 11.52 -8.86 -11.94
N LEU A 104 10.28 -8.46 -12.14
CA LEU A 104 9.22 -8.54 -11.14
C LEU A 104 8.73 -9.97 -10.91
N ALA A 105 8.72 -10.82 -11.93
CA ALA A 105 8.36 -12.23 -11.80
C ALA A 105 9.29 -13.00 -10.84
N ALA A 106 10.54 -12.57 -10.71
CA ALA A 106 11.52 -13.12 -9.78
C ALA A 106 11.60 -12.39 -8.43
N GLY A 107 10.74 -11.38 -8.21
CA GLY A 107 10.76 -10.56 -7.01
C GLY A 107 10.39 -11.35 -5.74
N PRO A 108 10.99 -11.03 -4.58
CA PRO A 108 10.62 -11.68 -3.33
C PRO A 108 9.17 -11.37 -2.93
N GLY A 109 8.52 -12.33 -2.27
CA GLY A 109 7.22 -12.10 -1.64
C GLY A 109 7.30 -11.17 -0.43
N VAL A 110 6.15 -10.79 0.10
CA VAL A 110 6.05 -9.96 1.32
C VAL A 110 5.30 -10.70 2.42
N SER A 111 5.87 -10.69 3.62
CA SER A 111 5.16 -11.23 4.79
C SER A 111 4.08 -10.26 5.25
N VAL A 112 2.87 -10.79 5.44
CA VAL A 112 1.67 -10.07 5.88
C VAL A 112 0.89 -10.95 6.85
N TRP A 113 -0.07 -10.37 7.56
CA TRP A 113 -1.09 -11.19 8.22
C TRP A 113 -2.14 -11.65 7.22
N ASN A 114 -2.53 -12.92 7.33
CA ASN A 114 -3.65 -13.47 6.58
C ASN A 114 -4.99 -12.88 7.04
N VAL A 115 -6.02 -13.07 6.21
CA VAL A 115 -7.41 -12.80 6.60
C VAL A 115 -7.97 -14.07 7.26
N PRO A 116 -8.10 -14.12 8.60
CA PRO A 116 -8.57 -15.33 9.25
C PRO A 116 -10.06 -15.52 9.00
N GLY A 117 -10.49 -16.79 8.86
CA GLY A 117 -11.91 -17.13 8.90
C GLY A 117 -12.60 -16.74 10.22
N VAL A 118 -13.93 -16.78 10.24
CA VAL A 118 -14.72 -16.44 11.43
C VAL A 118 -14.28 -17.30 12.62
N GLY A 119 -13.97 -16.66 13.74
CA GLY A 119 -13.49 -17.34 14.97
C GLY A 119 -12.02 -17.81 14.94
N ARG A 120 -11.32 -17.67 13.82
CA ARG A 120 -9.91 -18.06 13.70
C ARG A 120 -8.97 -16.93 14.13
N ARG A 121 -7.76 -17.31 14.55
CA ARG A 121 -6.65 -16.39 14.85
C ARG A 121 -5.89 -16.09 13.55
N PRO A 122 -5.45 -14.83 13.34
CA PRO A 122 -4.60 -14.49 12.20
C PRO A 122 -3.23 -15.15 12.33
N GLN A 123 -2.60 -15.45 11.20
CA GLN A 123 -1.25 -16.01 11.07
C GLN A 123 -0.46 -15.17 10.07
N ILE A 124 0.87 -15.14 10.25
CA ILE A 124 1.77 -14.53 9.27
C ILE A 124 1.90 -15.48 8.08
N GLU A 125 1.78 -14.94 6.89
CA GLU A 125 2.02 -15.64 5.63
C GLU A 125 2.87 -14.76 4.71
N THR A 126 3.53 -15.38 3.73
CA THR A 126 4.23 -14.66 2.67
C THR A 126 3.38 -14.72 1.41
N VAL A 127 3.05 -13.56 0.84
CA VAL A 127 2.28 -13.45 -0.41
C VAL A 127 3.21 -13.11 -1.57
N ASP A 128 2.98 -13.76 -2.70
CA ASP A 128 3.67 -13.48 -3.97
C ASP A 128 3.13 -12.19 -4.64
N LEU A 129 3.73 -11.81 -5.77
CA LEU A 129 3.34 -10.60 -6.51
C LEU A 129 1.88 -10.64 -6.98
N ALA A 130 1.37 -11.82 -7.37
CA ALA A 130 0.01 -11.96 -7.88
C ALA A 130 -1.02 -11.75 -6.77
N GLU A 131 -0.81 -12.36 -5.61
CA GLU A 131 -1.65 -12.16 -4.43
C GLU A 131 -1.50 -10.76 -3.84
N LEU A 132 -0.29 -10.19 -3.85
CA LEU A 132 -0.05 -8.79 -3.45
C LEU A 132 -0.91 -7.83 -4.27
N ARG A 133 -0.92 -7.96 -5.61
CA ARG A 133 -1.75 -7.12 -6.51
C ARG A 133 -3.24 -7.27 -6.20
N ARG A 134 -3.73 -8.51 -6.06
CA ARG A 134 -5.13 -8.77 -5.70
C ARG A 134 -5.53 -8.11 -4.38
N ARG A 135 -4.68 -8.22 -3.35
CA ARG A 135 -4.95 -7.59 -2.05
C ARG A 135 -4.84 -6.07 -2.09
N ALA A 136 -3.94 -5.52 -2.90
CA ALA A 136 -3.87 -4.07 -3.10
C ALA A 136 -5.19 -3.51 -3.67
N ASP A 137 -5.80 -4.20 -4.64
CA ASP A 137 -7.11 -3.81 -5.18
C ASP A 137 -8.23 -3.91 -4.13
N GLY A 138 -8.20 -4.96 -3.30
CA GLY A 138 -9.12 -5.08 -2.15
C GLY A 138 -9.01 -3.91 -1.16
N TRP A 139 -7.78 -3.49 -0.85
CA TRP A 139 -7.52 -2.31 -0.02
C TRP A 139 -7.94 -0.99 -0.68
N MET A 140 -7.82 -0.88 -2.00
CA MET A 140 -8.33 0.28 -2.73
C MET A 140 -9.86 0.39 -2.61
N GLN A 141 -10.57 -0.74 -2.67
CA GLN A 141 -12.02 -0.75 -2.40
C GLN A 141 -12.34 -0.34 -0.95
N VAL A 142 -11.52 -0.72 0.03
CA VAL A 142 -11.65 -0.25 1.41
C VAL A 142 -11.48 1.27 1.49
N ARG A 143 -10.44 1.83 0.85
CA ARG A 143 -10.21 3.28 0.77
C ARG A 143 -11.37 4.01 0.11
N HIS A 144 -11.92 3.46 -0.98
CA HIS A 144 -13.11 4.02 -1.63
C HIS A 144 -14.28 4.14 -0.64
N CYS A 145 -14.64 3.04 0.04
CA CYS A 145 -15.75 3.05 1.00
C CYS A 145 -15.53 4.05 2.15
N LEU A 146 -14.30 4.15 2.68
CA LEU A 146 -13.96 5.09 3.75
C LEU A 146 -14.00 6.55 3.27
N ALA A 147 -13.39 6.84 2.12
CA ALA A 147 -13.28 8.22 1.60
C ALA A 147 -14.64 8.82 1.23
N HIS A 148 -15.60 7.98 0.81
CA HIS A 148 -16.98 8.40 0.52
C HIS A 148 -17.92 8.35 1.72
N GLY A 149 -17.43 7.98 2.91
CA GLY A 149 -18.25 7.90 4.12
C GLY A 149 -19.33 6.81 4.07
N LEU A 150 -19.17 5.80 3.22
CA LEU A 150 -20.12 4.68 3.13
C LEU A 150 -20.08 3.80 4.39
N VAL A 151 -18.92 3.77 5.04
CA VAL A 151 -18.69 3.16 6.35
C VAL A 151 -17.66 3.98 7.11
N SER A 152 -17.68 3.85 8.42
CA SER A 152 -16.75 4.57 9.29
C SER A 152 -15.42 3.83 9.52
N GLY A 153 -15.43 2.49 9.38
CA GLY A 153 -14.27 1.62 9.52
C GLY A 153 -13.79 1.35 10.95
N TRP A 154 -14.24 2.13 11.94
CA TRP A 154 -13.80 1.97 13.34
C TRP A 154 -14.49 0.80 14.06
N ARG A 155 -15.62 0.33 13.54
CA ARG A 155 -16.35 -0.82 14.06
C ARG A 155 -16.51 -1.88 12.97
N SER A 156 -16.97 -3.05 13.40
CA SER A 156 -17.50 -4.05 12.48
C SER A 156 -18.71 -3.46 11.77
N GLU A 157 -18.74 -3.43 10.45
CA GLU A 157 -19.82 -2.82 9.64
C GLU A 157 -20.17 -3.72 8.47
N VAL A 158 -21.32 -3.50 7.84
CA VAL A 158 -21.61 -4.10 6.54
C VAL A 158 -20.93 -3.21 5.50
N TRP A 159 -19.99 -3.79 4.76
CA TRP A 159 -19.24 -3.04 3.76
C TRP A 159 -19.91 -3.20 2.39
N PRO A 160 -20.13 -2.11 1.65
CA PRO A 160 -20.66 -2.19 0.30
C PRO A 160 -19.75 -3.04 -0.61
N GLY A 161 -20.38 -3.77 -1.53
CA GLY A 161 -19.68 -4.44 -2.63
C GLY A 161 -19.11 -3.42 -3.62
N PRO A 162 -18.25 -3.87 -4.55
CA PRO A 162 -17.72 -3.00 -5.60
C PRO A 162 -18.83 -2.48 -6.50
N LEU A 163 -18.80 -1.18 -6.81
CA LEU A 163 -19.69 -0.59 -7.82
C LEU A 163 -19.27 -1.02 -9.24
N ARG A 164 -17.98 -1.31 -9.44
CA ARG A 164 -17.38 -1.80 -10.69
C ARG A 164 -16.20 -2.71 -10.37
N GLY A 165 -15.97 -3.73 -11.21
CA GLY A 165 -14.87 -4.69 -11.03
C GLY A 165 -15.19 -5.82 -10.05
N THR A 166 -14.18 -6.63 -9.73
CA THR A 166 -14.32 -7.85 -8.91
C THR A 166 -13.63 -7.76 -7.54
N ALA A 167 -12.88 -6.69 -7.29
CA ALA A 167 -12.19 -6.48 -6.02
C ALA A 167 -13.20 -6.25 -4.90
N THR A 168 -13.13 -7.07 -3.85
CA THR A 168 -14.03 -6.97 -2.70
C THR A 168 -13.26 -6.65 -1.43
N VAL A 169 -13.86 -5.85 -0.55
CA VAL A 169 -13.31 -5.59 0.78
C VAL A 169 -13.16 -6.86 1.62
N SER A 170 -13.99 -7.87 1.38
CA SER A 170 -13.92 -9.17 2.05
C SER A 170 -12.62 -9.93 1.77
N SER A 171 -11.90 -9.58 0.70
CA SER A 171 -10.60 -10.18 0.40
C SER A 171 -9.48 -9.72 1.35
N VAL A 172 -9.68 -8.62 2.08
CA VAL A 172 -8.66 -8.01 2.96
C VAL A 172 -9.16 -7.71 4.37
N LEU A 173 -10.47 -7.62 4.57
CA LEU A 173 -11.07 -7.33 5.86
C LEU A 173 -11.43 -8.60 6.62
N ARG A 174 -11.29 -8.55 7.96
CA ARG A 174 -11.62 -9.69 8.81
C ARG A 174 -13.15 -9.87 8.87
N PRO A 175 -13.67 -11.07 8.57
CA PRO A 175 -15.10 -11.36 8.70
C PRO A 175 -15.55 -11.39 10.16
N ARG A 176 -16.78 -10.97 10.39
CA ARG A 176 -17.48 -10.92 11.69
C ARG A 176 -18.89 -11.50 11.55
N PRO A 177 -19.53 -11.93 12.65
CA PRO A 177 -20.89 -12.45 12.62
C PRO A 177 -21.87 -11.49 11.91
N GLY A 178 -22.86 -12.05 11.22
CA GLY A 178 -23.90 -11.29 10.52
C GLY A 178 -23.43 -10.62 9.22
N GLY A 179 -22.46 -11.21 8.51
CA GLY A 179 -21.97 -10.69 7.21
C GLY A 179 -21.15 -9.40 7.31
N ARG A 180 -20.77 -8.99 8.53
CA ARG A 180 -20.01 -7.77 8.77
C ARG A 180 -18.52 -8.02 8.60
N HIS A 181 -17.78 -6.95 8.35
CA HIS A 181 -16.33 -6.97 8.28
C HIS A 181 -15.74 -5.84 9.12
N ALA A 182 -14.53 -6.04 9.64
CA ALA A 182 -13.85 -5.06 10.47
C ALA A 182 -12.41 -4.83 10.00
N ILE A 183 -11.98 -3.57 10.01
CA ILE A 183 -10.57 -3.21 9.91
C ILE A 183 -9.95 -3.38 11.30
N GLY A 184 -9.00 -4.30 11.42
CA GLY A 184 -8.14 -4.39 12.60
C GLY A 184 -6.78 -3.75 12.33
N LEU A 185 -6.03 -3.41 13.39
CA LEU A 185 -4.66 -2.91 13.24
C LEU A 185 -3.79 -3.87 12.41
N ILE A 186 -3.94 -5.17 12.64
CA ILE A 186 -3.26 -6.22 11.87
C ILE A 186 -3.52 -6.07 10.35
N GLY A 187 -4.77 -5.82 9.95
CA GLY A 187 -5.12 -5.58 8.55
C GLY A 187 -4.48 -4.28 8.02
N ALA A 188 -4.53 -3.20 8.81
CA ALA A 188 -3.89 -1.94 8.45
C ALA A 188 -2.36 -2.07 8.27
N ILE A 189 -1.69 -2.89 9.09
CA ILE A 189 -0.26 -3.22 8.93
C ILE A 189 -0.03 -4.00 7.64
N SER A 190 -0.86 -5.00 7.34
CA SER A 190 -0.79 -5.72 6.06
C SER A 190 -0.98 -4.79 4.86
N CYS A 191 -1.92 -3.84 4.94
CA CYS A 191 -2.12 -2.80 3.91
C CYS A 191 -0.84 -1.99 3.67
N ALA A 192 -0.20 -1.51 4.74
CA ALA A 192 1.06 -0.78 4.68
C ALA A 192 2.16 -1.57 3.99
N ARG A 193 2.37 -2.82 4.42
CA ARG A 193 3.42 -3.69 3.87
C ARG A 193 3.19 -4.02 2.40
N ILE A 194 1.94 -4.25 1.98
CA ILE A 194 1.58 -4.52 0.59
C ILE A 194 1.92 -3.33 -0.32
N HIS A 195 1.49 -2.12 0.03
CA HIS A 195 1.71 -0.94 -0.82
C HIS A 195 3.18 -0.52 -0.84
N LEU A 196 3.86 -0.59 0.31
CA LEU A 196 5.29 -0.29 0.41
C LEU A 196 6.13 -1.28 -0.40
N HIS A 197 5.85 -2.58 -0.28
CA HIS A 197 6.57 -3.61 -1.03
C HIS A 197 6.29 -3.53 -2.53
N GLY A 198 5.03 -3.32 -2.91
CA GLY A 198 4.63 -3.13 -4.31
C GLY A 198 5.31 -1.90 -4.94
N ALA A 199 5.31 -0.78 -4.23
CA ALA A 199 6.04 0.43 -4.64
C ALA A 199 7.53 0.15 -4.84
N ARG A 200 8.17 -0.50 -3.86
CA ARG A 200 9.59 -0.83 -3.92
C ARG A 200 9.95 -1.73 -5.08
N LEU A 201 9.26 -2.86 -5.24
CA LEU A 201 9.55 -3.81 -6.32
C LEU A 201 9.47 -3.14 -7.69
N ILE A 202 8.39 -2.41 -7.96
CA ILE A 202 8.17 -1.78 -9.27
C ILE A 202 9.20 -0.67 -9.50
N ALA A 203 9.46 0.17 -8.49
CA ALA A 203 10.41 1.27 -8.61
C ALA A 203 11.85 0.79 -8.76
N ASP A 204 12.28 -0.25 -8.02
CA ASP A 204 13.60 -0.87 -8.18
C ASP A 204 13.78 -1.46 -9.60
N ALA A 205 12.73 -2.10 -10.13
CA ALA A 205 12.78 -2.64 -11.50
C ALA A 205 12.89 -1.54 -12.57
N VAL A 206 12.19 -0.41 -12.39
CA VAL A 206 12.28 0.76 -13.27
C VAL A 206 13.65 1.43 -13.15
N ALA A 207 14.14 1.63 -11.93
CA ALA A 207 15.46 2.23 -11.68
C ALA A 207 16.58 1.43 -12.35
N ALA A 208 16.50 0.10 -12.28
CA ALA A 208 17.43 -0.81 -12.94
C ALA A 208 17.37 -0.76 -14.49
N GLU A 209 16.28 -0.30 -15.09
CA GLU A 209 16.24 -0.01 -16.54
C GLU A 209 16.82 1.35 -16.91
N LEU A 210 16.82 2.27 -15.96
CA LEU A 210 17.38 3.61 -16.11
C LEU A 210 18.84 3.68 -15.66
N ASP A 211 19.47 2.52 -15.37
CA ASP A 211 20.83 2.41 -14.84
C ASP A 211 21.04 3.24 -13.56
N THR A 212 20.06 3.19 -12.65
CA THR A 212 20.07 3.87 -11.35
C THR A 212 19.70 2.92 -10.21
N ASP A 213 20.15 3.27 -9.00
CA ASP A 213 19.81 2.56 -7.77
C ASP A 213 18.95 3.42 -6.84
N LEU A 214 18.06 2.77 -6.09
CA LEU A 214 17.22 3.41 -5.08
C LEU A 214 17.60 2.94 -3.67
N SER A 215 17.69 3.90 -2.75
CA SER A 215 17.83 3.63 -1.32
C SER A 215 16.50 3.76 -0.61
N TRP A 216 16.07 2.66 0.01
CA TRP A 216 14.83 2.56 0.78
C TRP A 216 15.05 2.63 2.30
N THR A 217 16.27 3.00 2.71
CA THR A 217 16.69 3.01 4.12
C THR A 217 15.89 3.97 5.01
N ALA A 218 15.31 5.01 4.42
CA ALA A 218 14.46 5.98 5.12
C ALA A 218 13.00 5.52 5.30
N LEU A 219 12.58 4.41 4.69
CA LEU A 219 11.21 3.94 4.82
C LEU A 219 10.91 3.51 6.26
N PRO A 220 9.77 3.95 6.84
CA PRO A 220 9.36 3.45 8.14
C PRO A 220 8.96 1.97 8.05
N ASP A 221 9.34 1.18 9.05
CA ASP A 221 8.94 -0.22 9.15
C ASP A 221 7.53 -0.36 9.75
N PHE A 222 6.74 -1.27 9.21
CA PHE A 222 5.42 -1.66 9.74
C PHE A 222 5.52 -3.10 10.30
N PRO A 223 5.97 -3.26 11.56
CA PRO A 223 6.29 -4.58 12.09
C PRO A 223 5.00 -5.37 12.36
N LEU A 224 4.97 -6.62 11.85
CA LEU A 224 3.86 -7.55 12.00
C LEU A 224 3.64 -7.93 13.46
N GLU A 225 4.73 -8.15 14.18
CA GLU A 225 4.74 -8.42 15.60
C GLU A 225 5.07 -7.15 16.38
N ARG A 226 4.72 -7.13 17.66
CA ARG A 226 5.19 -6.06 18.54
C ARG A 226 6.68 -6.28 18.77
N SER A 227 7.51 -5.28 18.46
CA SER A 227 8.88 -5.25 18.95
C SER A 227 8.81 -5.27 20.47
N VAL A 228 9.16 -6.40 21.07
CA VAL A 228 9.34 -6.48 22.53
C VAL A 228 10.60 -5.66 22.79
N VAL A 229 10.44 -4.45 23.33
CA VAL A 229 11.58 -3.75 23.91
C VAL A 229 11.91 -4.52 25.21
N PRO A 230 13.08 -5.15 25.34
CA PRO A 230 13.45 -5.78 26.60
C PRO A 230 13.55 -4.69 27.67
N GLY A 231 12.76 -4.79 28.75
CA GLY A 231 13.00 -4.03 29.99
C GLY A 231 12.37 -2.64 30.11
N ARG A 232 11.05 -2.51 29.99
CA ARG A 232 10.29 -1.50 30.74
C ARG A 232 9.05 -2.11 31.35
#